data_AF-K1RZH9-F1
#
_entry.id   AF-K1RZH9-F1
#
_cell.length_a   1.000
_cell.length_b   1.000
_cell.length_c   1.000
_cell.angle_alpha   90.00
_cell.angle_beta   90.00
_cell.angle_gamma   90.00
#
_symmetry.space_group_name_H-M   'P 1'
#
loop_
_entity.id
_entity.type
_entity.pdbx_description
1 polymer ?
#
loop_
_entity_poly.entity_id
_entity_poly.type
_entity_poly.pdbx_seq_one_letter_code
_entity_poly.pdbx_strand_id
1 'polypeptide(L)'
;MAASTTSGRRYAKFFGSNLSQQAKGYTTKFVDGGTEQHTQYIHRVVLSQLQPGKKHMYQCGNGKTFSKIFNFKALPSGSDFGVRVALFGDMGSVNAQSLPRLLKDVQNDMYDAIFHVGDFAYDMDSDNGKNGDKFMKAIEPIAATVPYMTCPGNHENK
;
A
#
# COMPACT_ATOMS: atom_id res chain seq x y z
N MET A 1 -1.64 -2.13 -1.31
CA MET A 1 -1.36 -2.70 -2.66
C MET A 1 -2.19 -3.97 -2.79
N ALA A 2 -2.94 -4.15 -3.88
CA ALA A 2 -3.68 -5.39 -4.12
C ALA A 2 -3.01 -6.12 -5.30
N ALA A 3 -2.19 -7.12 -4.99
CA ALA A 3 -1.79 -8.12 -5.97
C ALA A 3 -2.96 -9.12 -6.13
N SER A 4 -3.23 -9.57 -7.35
CA SER A 4 -4.24 -10.61 -7.60
C SER A 4 -3.75 -11.64 -8.59
N THR A 5 -4.38 -12.81 -8.59
CA THR A 5 -4.14 -13.89 -9.55
C THR A 5 -4.89 -13.70 -10.87
N THR A 6 -5.68 -12.63 -11.02
CA THR A 6 -6.56 -12.42 -12.18
C THR A 6 -6.13 -11.22 -13.01
N SER A 7 -6.02 -11.44 -14.33
CA SER A 7 -5.79 -10.37 -15.31
C SER A 7 -7.06 -9.51 -15.48
N GLY A 8 -6.89 -8.23 -15.83
CA GLY A 8 -8.00 -7.34 -16.16
C GLY A 8 -7.82 -5.90 -15.70
N ARG A 9 -8.70 -5.00 -16.18
CA ARG A 9 -8.79 -3.62 -15.71
C ARG A 9 -9.33 -3.60 -14.28
N ARG A 10 -8.61 -2.95 -13.36
CA ARG A 10 -9.13 -2.67 -12.02
C ARG A 10 -9.63 -1.25 -11.91
N TYR A 11 -10.59 -1.11 -11.02
CA TYR A 11 -11.25 0.13 -10.67
C TYR A 11 -10.98 0.40 -9.19
N ALA A 12 -10.72 1.65 -8.85
CA ALA A 12 -10.95 2.14 -7.51
C ALA A 12 -12.27 2.90 -7.51
N LYS A 13 -13.16 2.59 -6.57
CA LYS A 13 -14.27 3.50 -6.22
C LYS A 13 -13.82 4.31 -5.02
N PHE A 14 -13.95 5.62 -5.08
CA PHE A 14 -13.42 6.54 -4.08
C PHE A 14 -14.34 7.75 -3.90
N PHE A 15 -14.16 8.48 -2.81
CA PHE A 15 -14.79 9.78 -2.53
C PHE A 15 -16.29 9.76 -2.13
N GLY A 16 -16.61 10.49 -1.05
CA GLY A 16 -17.97 10.65 -0.50
C GLY A 16 -18.42 9.52 0.45
N SER A 17 -19.35 9.82 1.36
CA SER A 17 -19.97 8.84 2.29
C SER A 17 -20.57 7.61 1.61
N ASN A 18 -20.75 7.68 0.28
CA ASN A 18 -21.37 6.65 -0.56
C ASN A 18 -20.47 6.11 -1.69
N LEU A 19 -19.15 6.40 -1.71
CA LEU A 19 -18.22 5.92 -2.75
C LEU A 19 -18.68 6.26 -4.20
N SER A 20 -18.97 7.55 -4.43
CA SER A 20 -19.68 8.02 -5.62
C SER A 20 -18.80 8.24 -6.85
N GLN A 21 -17.48 8.29 -6.71
CA GLN A 21 -16.55 8.45 -7.83
C GLN A 21 -15.84 7.14 -8.16
N GLN A 22 -15.36 7.05 -9.41
CA GLN A 22 -14.64 5.88 -9.92
C GLN A 22 -13.42 6.30 -10.72
N ALA A 23 -12.28 5.70 -10.41
CA ALA A 23 -11.04 5.83 -11.17
C ALA A 23 -10.69 4.49 -11.79
N LYS A 24 -10.19 4.53 -13.03
CA LYS A 24 -9.68 3.36 -13.74
C LYS A 24 -8.16 3.36 -13.62
N GLY A 25 -7.60 2.19 -13.36
CA GLY A 25 -6.16 1.99 -13.30
C GLY A 25 -5.64 1.17 -14.46
N TYR A 26 -4.35 0.84 -14.37
CA TYR A 26 -3.68 -0.13 -15.21
C TYR A 26 -3.16 -1.31 -14.40
N THR A 27 -2.81 -2.37 -15.11
CA THR A 27 -2.36 -3.63 -14.54
C THR A 27 -1.05 -4.02 -15.20
N THR A 28 -0.08 -4.43 -14.38
CA THR A 28 1.18 -5.02 -14.86
C THR A 28 1.21 -6.47 -14.43
N LYS A 29 1.51 -7.37 -15.36
CA LYS A 29 1.82 -8.77 -15.03
C LYS A 29 3.22 -8.80 -14.39
N PHE A 30 3.32 -9.46 -13.26
CA PHE A 30 4.56 -9.76 -12.56
C PHE A 30 4.69 -11.27 -12.48
N VAL A 31 5.87 -11.79 -12.76
CA VAL A 31 6.21 -13.20 -12.55
C VAL A 31 7.39 -13.20 -11.60
N ASP A 32 7.29 -13.94 -10.50
CA ASP A 32 8.40 -14.01 -9.54
C ASP A 32 9.62 -14.74 -10.12
N GLY A 33 10.78 -14.56 -9.48
CA GLY A 33 12.01 -15.25 -9.86
C GLY A 33 12.11 -16.69 -9.34
N GLY A 34 11.06 -17.21 -8.70
CA GLY A 34 11.06 -18.55 -8.11
C GLY A 34 11.00 -19.64 -9.15
N THR A 35 11.32 -20.88 -8.76
CA THR A 35 11.22 -22.05 -9.64
C THR A 35 9.78 -22.32 -10.08
N GLU A 36 8.81 -21.94 -9.26
CA GLU A 36 7.37 -22.07 -9.56
C GLU A 36 6.84 -20.97 -10.49
N GLN A 37 7.59 -19.88 -10.68
CA GLN A 37 7.26 -18.77 -11.58
C GLN A 37 5.83 -18.23 -11.35
N HIS A 38 5.46 -17.88 -10.11
CA HIS A 38 4.09 -17.46 -9.84
C HIS A 38 3.76 -16.18 -10.57
N THR A 39 2.61 -16.19 -11.25
CA THR A 39 2.08 -15.01 -11.92
C THR A 39 1.19 -14.22 -10.98
N GLN A 40 1.56 -12.96 -10.78
CA GLN A 40 0.76 -11.96 -10.07
C GLN A 40 0.40 -10.81 -11.00
N TYR A 41 -0.69 -10.10 -10.68
CA TYR A 41 -1.09 -8.89 -11.37
C TYR A 41 -1.09 -7.71 -10.40
N ILE A 42 -0.25 -6.73 -10.67
CA ILE A 42 -0.10 -5.51 -9.86
C ILE A 42 -0.96 -4.41 -10.46
N HIS A 43 -1.89 -3.90 -9.66
CA HIS A 43 -2.88 -2.92 -10.08
C HIS A 43 -2.58 -1.53 -9.52
N ARG A 44 -2.56 -0.53 -10.38
CA ARG A 44 -2.24 0.86 -10.01
C ARG A 44 -3.35 1.79 -10.49
N VAL A 45 -3.92 2.55 -9.55
CA VAL A 45 -5.01 3.50 -9.81
C VAL A 45 -4.59 4.85 -9.21
N VAL A 46 -4.69 5.91 -10.00
CA VAL A 46 -4.45 7.28 -9.52
C VAL A 46 -5.80 7.88 -9.13
N LEU A 47 -5.92 8.35 -7.88
CA LEU A 47 -7.06 9.10 -7.41
C LEU A 47 -6.76 10.60 -7.56
N SER A 48 -7.59 11.32 -8.30
CA SER A 48 -7.45 12.76 -8.51
C SER A 48 -8.56 13.53 -7.81
N GLN A 49 -8.43 14.86 -7.74
CA GLN A 49 -9.46 15.76 -7.17
C GLN A 49 -9.82 15.46 -5.70
N LEU A 50 -8.84 14.98 -4.93
CA LEU A 50 -9.00 14.77 -3.49
C LEU A 50 -9.19 16.12 -2.78
N GLN A 51 -10.13 16.19 -1.85
CA GLN A 51 -10.28 17.35 -0.96
C GLN A 51 -9.10 17.38 0.01
N PRO A 52 -8.29 18.46 0.02
CA PRO A 52 -7.13 18.56 0.90
C PRO A 52 -7.52 18.49 2.38
N GLY A 53 -6.70 17.79 3.18
CA GLY A 53 -6.91 17.65 4.62
C GLY A 53 -8.13 16.81 5.05
N LYS A 54 -8.90 16.27 4.10
CA LYS A 54 -10.10 15.46 4.38
C LYS A 54 -9.81 13.97 4.31
N LYS A 55 -10.56 13.20 5.11
CA LYS A 55 -10.59 11.74 5.03
C LYS A 55 -11.44 11.30 3.83
N HIS A 56 -10.94 10.35 3.08
CA HIS A 56 -11.57 9.77 1.90
C HIS A 56 -11.73 8.26 2.10
N MET A 57 -12.92 7.75 1.82
CA MET A 57 -13.19 6.31 1.78
C MET A 57 -12.85 5.78 0.38
N TYR A 58 -12.33 4.56 0.29
CA TYR A 58 -12.09 3.90 -0.98
C TYR A 58 -12.21 2.37 -0.89
N GLN A 59 -12.51 1.75 -2.02
CA GLN A 59 -12.41 0.30 -2.22
C GLN A 59 -11.83 0.02 -3.62
N CYS A 60 -11.07 -1.06 -3.76
CA CYS A 60 -10.51 -1.48 -5.05
C CYS A 60 -11.15 -2.79 -5.52
N GLY A 61 -11.34 -2.95 -6.83
CA GLY A 61 -12.03 -4.11 -7.38
C GLY A 61 -11.93 -4.23 -8.90
N ASN A 62 -12.65 -5.18 -9.49
CA ASN A 62 -12.77 -5.37 -10.95
C ASN A 62 -14.18 -5.03 -11.50
N GLY A 63 -15.02 -4.36 -10.71
CA GLY A 63 -16.40 -4.06 -11.07
C GLY A 63 -17.39 -5.17 -10.70
N LYS A 64 -16.93 -6.39 -10.41
CA LYS A 64 -17.74 -7.51 -9.90
C LYS A 64 -17.50 -7.76 -8.41
N THR A 65 -16.22 -7.77 -8.02
CA THR A 65 -15.77 -7.99 -6.64
C THR A 65 -14.95 -6.79 -6.20
N PHE A 66 -15.15 -6.38 -4.95
CA PHE A 66 -14.46 -5.26 -4.32
C PHE A 66 -13.83 -5.70 -3.00
N SER A 67 -12.78 -5.01 -2.58
CA SER A 67 -12.18 -5.13 -1.25
C SER A 67 -13.13 -4.65 -0.16
N LYS A 68 -12.76 -4.86 1.11
CA LYS A 68 -13.30 -4.05 2.20
C LYS A 68 -13.06 -2.55 1.93
N ILE A 69 -13.84 -1.71 2.60
CA ILE A 69 -13.66 -0.26 2.51
C ILE A 69 -12.49 0.14 3.42
N PHE A 70 -11.61 0.98 2.88
CA PHE A 70 -10.50 1.60 3.56
C PHE A 70 -10.69 3.12 3.61
N ASN A 71 -9.93 3.79 4.46
CA ASN A 71 -9.96 5.24 4.60
C ASN A 71 -8.54 5.78 4.67
N PHE A 72 -8.27 6.90 4.00
CA PHE A 72 -7.02 7.65 4.12
C PHE A 72 -7.29 9.14 4.20
N LYS A 73 -6.34 9.93 4.72
CA LYS A 73 -6.43 11.39 4.77
C LYS A 73 -5.58 11.99 3.64
N ALA A 74 -6.20 12.83 2.81
CA ALA A 74 -5.43 13.60 1.83
C ALA A 74 -4.60 14.67 2.56
N LEU A 75 -3.38 14.92 2.08
CA LEU A 75 -2.55 15.99 2.64
C LEU A 75 -3.26 17.35 2.51
N PRO A 76 -3.09 18.26 3.49
CA PRO A 76 -3.50 19.65 3.33
C PRO A 76 -2.82 20.31 2.12
N SER A 77 -3.45 21.33 1.56
CA SER A 77 -2.89 22.14 0.48
C SER A 77 -2.14 23.33 1.06
N GLY A 78 -1.07 23.76 0.38
CA GLY A 78 -0.25 24.90 0.79
C GLY A 78 1.02 24.47 1.53
N SER A 79 1.62 25.39 2.28
CA SER A 79 2.85 25.15 3.06
C SER A 79 2.72 25.51 4.54
N ASP A 80 1.56 26.01 4.97
CA ASP A 80 1.28 26.47 6.33
C ASP A 80 0.71 25.34 7.21
N PHE A 81 1.34 24.16 7.16
CA PHE A 81 1.01 23.04 8.03
C PHE A 81 2.24 22.19 8.32
N GLY A 82 2.34 21.68 9.54
CA GLY A 82 3.34 20.68 9.90
C GLY A 82 2.99 19.31 9.33
N VAL A 83 3.99 18.59 8.81
CA VAL A 83 3.83 17.19 8.39
C VAL A 83 4.46 16.29 9.44
N ARG A 84 3.71 15.32 9.96
CA ARG A 84 4.25 14.30 10.88
C ARG A 84 4.60 13.06 10.08
N VAL A 85 5.87 12.68 10.10
CA VAL A 85 6.40 11.60 9.28
C VAL A 85 7.03 10.52 10.15
N ALA A 86 6.70 9.27 9.86
CA ALA A 86 7.53 8.14 10.31
C ALA A 86 8.57 7.81 9.24
N LEU A 87 9.84 7.71 9.63
CA LEU A 87 10.96 7.37 8.75
C LEU A 87 11.73 6.20 9.38
N PHE A 88 11.87 5.10 8.64
CA PHE A 88 12.60 3.91 9.10
C PHE A 88 13.06 3.05 7.91
N GLY A 89 14.05 2.19 8.13
CA GLY A 89 14.49 1.13 7.21
C GLY A 89 14.51 -0.22 7.94
N ASP A 90 14.93 -1.28 7.24
CA ASP A 90 15.39 -2.52 7.86
C ASP A 90 14.32 -3.21 8.72
N MET A 91 13.06 -3.24 8.26
CA MET A 91 11.96 -3.79 9.05
C MET A 91 12.02 -5.33 9.13
N GLY A 92 12.26 -5.97 7.99
CA GLY A 92 12.17 -7.41 7.81
C GLY A 92 10.77 -8.02 7.96
N SER A 93 10.62 -9.25 7.45
CA SER A 93 9.38 -10.05 7.54
C SER A 93 9.30 -10.87 8.84
N VAL A 94 10.45 -11.28 9.38
CA VAL A 94 10.56 -12.07 10.61
C VAL A 94 10.79 -11.13 11.80
N ASN A 95 9.98 -11.25 12.85
CA ASN A 95 10.09 -10.42 14.06
C ASN A 95 10.10 -8.92 13.79
N ALA A 96 9.15 -8.41 12.99
CA ALA A 96 8.91 -6.98 12.81
C ALA A 96 8.41 -6.34 14.13
N GLN A 97 9.27 -6.23 15.15
CA GLN A 97 8.96 -5.73 16.50
C GLN A 97 8.39 -4.31 16.46
N SER A 98 8.78 -3.54 15.43
CA SER A 98 8.30 -2.19 15.20
C SER A 98 6.90 -2.14 14.59
N LEU A 99 6.41 -3.21 13.97
CA LEU A 99 5.12 -3.23 13.26
C LEU A 99 3.92 -3.03 14.20
N PRO A 100 3.81 -3.73 15.36
CA PRO A 100 2.74 -3.46 16.32
C PRO A 100 2.72 -2.01 16.81
N ARG A 101 3.90 -1.41 17.04
CA ARG A 101 4.00 -0.02 17.46
C ARG A 101 3.57 0.93 16.35
N LEU A 102 4.06 0.72 15.13
CA LEU A 102 3.69 1.53 13.97
C LEU A 102 2.19 1.46 13.71
N LEU A 103 1.58 0.27 13.82
CA LEU A 103 0.14 0.09 13.70
C LEU A 103 -0.63 0.91 14.75
N LYS A 104 -0.20 0.85 16.02
CA LYS A 104 -0.81 1.63 17.11
C LYS A 104 -0.71 3.13 16.87
N ASP A 105 0.44 3.61 16.43
CA ASP A 105 0.65 5.04 16.16
C ASP A 105 -0.20 5.52 14.97
N VAL A 106 -0.34 4.69 13.93
CA VAL A 106 -1.23 4.96 12.78
C VAL A 106 -2.70 4.99 13.22
N GLN A 107 -3.13 4.06 14.07
CA GLN A 107 -4.49 4.05 14.64
C GLN A 107 -4.78 5.30 15.48
N ASN A 108 -3.77 5.87 16.12
CA ASN A 108 -3.85 7.12 16.88
C ASN A 108 -3.67 8.38 16.01
N ASP A 109 -3.71 8.25 14.67
CA ASP A 109 -3.58 9.36 13.72
C ASP A 109 -2.27 10.16 13.92
N MET A 110 -1.16 9.50 14.29
CA MET A 110 0.11 10.17 14.63
C MET A 110 0.93 10.60 13.41
N TYR A 111 0.73 9.99 12.25
CA TYR A 111 1.53 10.23 11.05
C TYR A 111 0.65 10.63 9.85
N ASP A 112 1.13 11.58 9.07
CA ASP A 112 0.53 12.03 7.81
C ASP A 112 1.14 11.31 6.60
N ALA A 113 2.37 10.80 6.74
CA ALA A 113 3.05 9.94 5.76
C ALA A 113 4.07 9.01 6.44
N ILE A 114 4.40 7.92 5.78
CA ILE A 114 5.44 6.97 6.18
C ILE A 114 6.45 6.84 5.04
N PHE A 115 7.74 6.85 5.38
CA PHE A 115 8.83 6.57 4.46
C PHE A 115 9.61 5.34 4.97
N HIS A 116 9.55 4.27 4.19
CA HIS A 116 10.35 3.06 4.40
C HIS A 116 11.55 3.07 3.46
N VAL A 117 12.72 3.36 4.01
CA VAL A 117 13.97 3.59 3.28
C VAL A 117 14.83 2.32 3.21
N GLY A 118 14.41 1.38 2.38
CA GLY A 118 15.14 0.15 2.05
C GLY A 118 14.94 -1.00 3.04
N ASP A 119 15.33 -2.18 2.59
CA ASP A 119 15.39 -3.42 3.36
C ASP A 119 14.04 -3.82 3.98
N PHE A 120 13.08 -4.11 3.10
CA PHE A 120 11.68 -4.24 3.47
C PHE A 120 11.37 -5.53 4.22
N ALA A 121 11.37 -6.65 3.50
CA ALA A 121 11.04 -7.97 4.04
C ALA A 121 12.31 -8.82 4.32
N TYR A 122 13.45 -8.40 3.76
CA TYR A 122 14.61 -9.22 3.42
C TYR A 122 14.23 -10.42 2.54
N ASP A 123 14.87 -10.55 1.37
CA ASP A 123 14.64 -11.62 0.39
C ASP A 123 13.15 -11.79 0.03
N MET A 124 12.57 -10.76 -0.60
CA MET A 124 11.15 -10.75 -1.01
C MET A 124 10.79 -11.89 -1.98
N ASP A 125 11.76 -12.34 -2.76
CA ASP A 125 11.69 -13.42 -3.74
C ASP A 125 11.71 -14.83 -3.11
N SER A 126 12.14 -14.94 -1.85
CA SER A 126 12.19 -16.24 -1.15
C SER A 126 10.81 -16.90 -0.99
N ASP A 127 10.81 -18.24 -0.85
CA ASP A 127 9.60 -19.07 -0.82
C ASP A 127 8.71 -18.85 -2.06
N ASN A 128 9.36 -18.72 -3.24
CA ASN A 128 8.71 -18.37 -4.51
C ASN A 128 7.81 -17.13 -4.38
N GLY A 129 8.39 -16.01 -3.91
CA GLY A 129 7.69 -14.74 -3.72
C GLY A 129 6.69 -14.68 -2.56
N LYS A 130 6.41 -15.80 -1.88
CA LYS A 130 5.45 -15.84 -0.76
C LYS A 130 5.91 -15.04 0.45
N ASN A 131 7.22 -14.84 0.65
CA ASN A 131 7.71 -13.97 1.70
C ASN A 131 7.30 -12.51 1.46
N GLY A 132 7.46 -12.02 0.22
CA GLY A 132 6.94 -10.72 -0.19
C GLY A 132 5.43 -10.59 0.05
N ASP A 133 4.64 -11.61 -0.31
CA ASP A 133 3.20 -11.62 -0.06
C ASP A 133 2.85 -11.52 1.44
N LYS A 134 3.59 -12.24 2.30
CA LYS A 134 3.42 -12.19 3.76
C LYS A 134 3.70 -10.78 4.28
N PHE A 135 4.80 -10.17 3.86
CA PHE A 135 5.17 -8.80 4.23
C PHE A 135 4.10 -7.79 3.79
N MET A 136 3.66 -7.86 2.53
CA MET A 136 2.63 -6.94 1.99
C MET A 136 1.29 -7.06 2.72
N LYS A 137 0.91 -8.28 3.16
CA LYS A 137 -0.26 -8.51 4.01
C LYS A 137 -0.06 -7.92 5.42
N ALA A 138 1.12 -8.06 5.99
CA ALA A 138 1.45 -7.54 7.32
C ALA A 138 1.36 -6.01 7.38
N ILE A 139 1.81 -5.31 6.34
CA ILE A 139 1.75 -3.84 6.28
C ILE A 139 0.41 -3.28 5.77
N GLU A 140 -0.50 -4.12 5.24
CA GLU A 140 -1.80 -3.66 4.70
C GLU A 140 -2.56 -2.73 5.66
N PRO A 141 -2.72 -3.05 6.96
CA PRO A 141 -3.48 -2.21 7.88
C PRO A 141 -2.91 -0.80 8.06
N ILE A 142 -1.63 -0.60 7.72
CA ILE A 142 -0.94 0.68 7.77
C ILE A 142 -0.97 1.35 6.40
N ALA A 143 -0.48 0.67 5.37
CA ALA A 143 -0.30 1.21 4.02
C ALA A 143 -1.63 1.45 3.28
N ALA A 144 -2.74 0.90 3.77
CA ALA A 144 -4.08 1.20 3.25
C ALA A 144 -4.70 2.45 3.88
N THR A 145 -4.07 3.04 4.91
CA THR A 145 -4.63 4.18 5.66
C THR A 145 -3.73 5.40 5.65
N VAL A 146 -2.41 5.20 5.65
CA VAL A 146 -1.42 6.27 5.57
C VAL A 146 -0.57 6.08 4.32
N PRO A 147 -0.29 7.14 3.53
CA PRO A 147 0.62 7.05 2.40
C PRO A 147 1.96 6.43 2.83
N TYR A 148 2.32 5.31 2.22
CA TYR A 148 3.51 4.52 2.54
C TYR A 148 4.48 4.57 1.35
N MET A 149 5.46 5.44 1.45
CA MET A 149 6.46 5.69 0.43
C MET A 149 7.67 4.79 0.66
N THR A 150 8.24 4.26 -0.42
CA THR A 150 9.39 3.35 -0.36
C THR A 150 10.55 3.84 -1.21
N CYS A 151 11.77 3.50 -0.80
CA CYS A 151 12.97 3.59 -1.62
C CYS A 151 13.70 2.24 -1.53
N PRO A 152 14.18 1.64 -2.64
CA PRO A 152 14.86 0.36 -2.59
C PRO A 152 16.19 0.46 -1.83
N GLY A 153 16.48 -0.54 -1.01
CA GLY A 153 17.77 -0.78 -0.36
C GLY A 153 18.60 -1.78 -1.14
N ASN A 154 19.68 -2.26 -0.53
CA ASN A 154 20.56 -3.26 -1.13
C ASN A 154 19.94 -4.65 -1.18
N HIS A 155 18.95 -4.96 -0.34
CA HIS A 155 18.25 -6.25 -0.37
C HIS A 155 17.12 -6.33 -1.42
N GLU A 156 16.81 -5.24 -2.12
CA GLU A 156 15.76 -5.20 -3.15
C GLU A 156 16.26 -5.35 -4.59
N ASN A 157 17.59 -5.41 -4.81
CA ASN A 157 18.22 -5.52 -6.14
C ASN A 157 18.73 -6.93 -6.48
N LYS A 158 18.24 -7.97 -5.78
CA LYS A 158 18.63 -9.36 -6.06
C LYS A 158 17.82 -9.95 -7.21
#